data_AF-A0A1V4MMW6-F1
#
_entry.id   AF-A0A1V4MMW6-F1
#
_cell.length_a   1.000
_cell.length_b   1.000
_cell.length_c   1.000
_cell.angle_alpha   90.00
_cell.angle_beta   90.00
_cell.angle_gamma   90.00
#
_symmetry.space_group_name_H-M   'P 1'
#
loop_
_entity.id
_entity.type
_entity.pdbx_description
1 polymer ?
#
loop_
_entity_poly.entity_id
_entity_poly.type
_entity_poly.pdbx_seq_one_letter_code
_entity_poly.pdbx_strand_id
1 'polypeptide(L)' 'MKRIHWILLGIITVVSFVFEMAQEPHHWWERIPGFYIYFGFIGCVAIIVISKALGKRFIQKDEDYYDVR' A
#
# COMPACT_ATOMS: atom_id res chain seq x y z
N MET A 1 1.52 -23.86 -1.77
CA MET A 1 0.78 -22.57 -1.85
C MET A 1 1.51 -21.38 -1.22
N LYS A 2 1.95 -21.44 0.05
CA LYS A 2 2.55 -20.26 0.74
C LYS A 2 3.84 -19.72 0.10
N ARG A 3 4.75 -20.61 -0.36
CA ARG A 3 6.05 -20.21 -0.94
C ARG A 3 5.93 -19.49 -2.29
N ILE A 4 4.90 -19.83 -3.08
CA ILE A 4 4.72 -19.27 -4.44
C ILE A 4 4.49 -17.76 -4.35
N HIS A 5 3.69 -17.30 -3.39
CA HIS A 5 3.41 -15.87 -3.19
C HIS A 5 4.68 -15.10 -2.83
N TRP A 6 5.54 -15.67 -1.97
CA TRP A 6 6.83 -15.05 -1.62
C TRP A 6 7.80 -15.00 -2.79
N ILE A 7 7.84 -16.07 -3.60
CA ILE A 7 8.67 -16.12 -4.81
C ILE A 7 8.18 -15.08 -5.82
N LEU A 8 6.87 -15.01 -6.04
CA LEU A 8 6.26 -14.09 -6.99
C LEU A 8 6.42 -12.63 -6.56
N LEU A 9 6.28 -12.35 -5.26
CA LEU A 9 6.55 -11.03 -4.69
C LEU A 9 8.03 -10.65 -4.90
N GLY A 10 8.97 -11.55 -4.60
CA GLY A 10 10.39 -11.32 -4.85
C GLY A 10 10.70 -11.06 -6.32
N ILE A 11 10.12 -11.83 -7.24
CA ILE A 11 10.29 -11.62 -8.69
C ILE A 11 9.78 -10.24 -9.11
N ILE A 12 8.56 -9.86 -8.69
CA ILE A 12 8.00 -8.55 -9.02
C ILE A 12 8.90 -7.43 -8.49
N THR A 13 9.39 -7.53 -7.25
CA THR A 13 10.29 -6.54 -6.67
C THR A 13 11.59 -6.39 -7.48
N VAL A 14 12.20 -7.51 -7.87
CA VAL A 14 13.43 -7.48 -8.68
C VAL A 14 13.18 -6.89 -10.06
N VAL A 15 12.08 -7.28 -10.73
CA VAL A 15 11.71 -6.72 -12.04
C VAL A 15 11.50 -5.21 -11.97
N SER A 16 10.76 -4.73 -10.96
CA SER A 16 10.57 -3.28 -10.75
C SER A 16 11.89 -2.55 -10.56
N PHE A 17 12.83 -3.12 -9.80
CA PHE A 17 14.14 -2.52 -9.57
C PHE A 17 14.99 -2.44 -10.85
N VAL A 18 14.94 -3.48 -11.70
CA VAL A 18 15.63 -3.50 -12.99
C VAL A 18 15.06 -2.45 -13.93
N PHE A 19 13.74 -2.27 -13.96
CA PHE A 19 13.08 -1.22 -14.76
C PHE A 19 13.48 0.19 -14.31
N GLU A 20 13.57 0.42 -12.99
CA GLU A 20 13.97 1.70 -12.42
C GLU A 20 15.43 2.05 -12.76
N MET A 21 16.33 1.06 -12.78
CA MET A 21 17.74 1.23 -13.18
C MET A 21 17.92 1.44 -14.70
N ALA A 22 16.99 0.94 -15.51
CA ALA A 22 17.04 1.07 -16.97
C ALA A 22 16.51 2.43 -17.47
N GLN A 23 15.79 3.17 -16.63
CA GLN A 23 15.28 4.50 -16.96
C GLN A 23 16.25 5.58 -16.50
N GLU A 24 16.56 6.52 -17.40
CA GLU A 24 17.28 7.74 -17.06
C GLU A 24 16.45 8.55 -16.04
N PRO A 25 17.00 8.93 -14.87
CA PRO A 25 16.24 9.63 -13.85
C PRO A 25 15.88 11.04 -14.33
N HIS A 26 14.59 11.26 -14.59
CA HIS A 26 14.04 12.55 -14.96
C HIS A 26 13.72 13.41 -13.73
N HIS A 27 13.44 12.77 -12.59
CA HIS A 27 13.16 13.43 -11.33
C HIS A 27 14.14 13.02 -10.22
N TRP A 28 14.40 13.95 -9.29
CA TRP A 28 15.36 13.75 -8.19
C TRP A 28 15.01 12.57 -7.27
N TRP A 29 13.74 12.20 -7.15
CA TRP A 29 13.29 11.05 -6.36
C TRP A 29 13.55 9.69 -7.04
N GLU A 30 13.72 9.66 -8.36
CA GLU A 30 14.05 8.43 -9.12
C GLU A 30 15.50 8.02 -8.94
N ARG A 31 16.33 8.92 -8.40
CA ARG A 31 17.70 8.62 -7.96
C ARG A 31 17.73 7.69 -6.75
N ILE A 32 16.62 7.59 -6.01
CA ILE A 32 16.52 6.73 -4.84
C ILE A 32 16.06 5.36 -5.30
N PRO A 33 16.91 4.33 -5.25
CA PRO A 33 16.55 3.00 -5.72
C PRO A 33 15.39 2.42 -4.90
N GLY A 34 14.33 1.98 -5.58
CA GLY A 34 13.15 1.40 -4.95
C GLY A 34 12.12 2.41 -4.44
N PHE A 35 12.24 3.70 -4.79
CA PHE A 35 11.32 4.74 -4.33
C PHE A 35 9.86 4.39 -4.61
N TYR A 36 9.56 3.94 -5.82
CA TYR A 36 8.21 3.60 -6.24
C TYR A 36 7.62 2.39 -5.48
N ILE A 37 8.45 1.42 -5.08
CA ILE A 37 8.02 0.27 -4.29
C ILE A 37 7.57 0.73 -2.91
N TYR A 38 8.39 1.57 -2.25
CA TYR A 38 8.04 2.14 -0.94
C TYR A 38 6.82 3.04 -1.03
N PHE A 39 6.74 3.89 -2.05
CA PHE A 39 5.61 4.78 -2.27
C PHE A 39 4.30 4.00 -2.46
N GLY A 40 4.30 2.96 -3.30
CA GLY A 40 3.14 2.10 -3.49
C GLY A 40 2.73 1.34 -2.22
N PHE A 41 3.71 0.83 -1.46
CA PHE A 41 3.45 0.14 -0.20
C PHE A 41 2.85 1.09 0.85
N ILE A 42 3.45 2.27 1.03
CA ILE A 42 2.95 3.30 1.96
C ILE A 42 1.56 3.76 1.54
N GLY A 43 1.32 3.98 0.24
CA GLY A 43 0.01 4.34 -0.28
C GLY A 43 -1.06 3.29 0.05
N CYS A 44 -0.74 2.01 -0.14
CA CYS A 44 -1.65 0.91 0.19
C CYS A 44 -1.97 0.86 1.69
N VAL A 45 -0.94 0.96 2.54
CA VAL A 45 -1.11 1.01 4.01
C VAL A 45 -1.94 2.23 4.43
N ALA A 46 -1.65 3.40 3.85
CA ALA A 46 -2.37 4.64 4.13
C ALA A 46 -3.86 4.49 3.80
N ILE A 47 -4.21 3.92 2.64
CA ILE A 47 -5.60 3.65 2.26
C ILE A 47 -6.29 2.75 3.28
N ILE A 48 -5.63 1.67 3.73
CA ILE A 48 -6.20 0.74 4.72
C ILE A 48 -6.43 1.46 6.06
N VAL A 49 -5.45 2.23 6.53
CA VAL A 49 -5.53 2.95 7.82
C VAL A 49 -6.61 4.03 7.77
N ILE A 50 -6.64 4.84 6.71
CA ILE A 50 -7.64 5.89 6.51
C ILE A 50 -9.04 5.27 6.41
N SER A 51 -9.19 4.19 5.64
CA SER A 51 -10.47 3.47 5.52
C SER A 51 -10.96 2.95 6.87
N LYS A 52 -10.07 2.38 7.68
CA LYS A 52 -10.41 1.92 9.04
C LYS A 52 -10.78 3.07 9.96
N ALA A 53 -10.03 4.18 9.92
CA ALA A 53 -10.29 5.34 10.75
C ALA A 53 -11.65 5.98 10.39
N LEU A 54 -11.94 6.11 9.10
CA LEU A 54 -13.21 6.65 8.61
C LEU A 54 -14.38 5.72 8.97
N GLY A 55 -14.22 4.40 8.79
CA GLY A 55 -15.22 3.42 9.20
C GLY A 55 -15.55 3.51 10.69
N LYS A 56 -14.54 3.55 11.55
CA LYS A 56 -14.73 3.61 13.01
C LYS A 56 -15.31 4.94 13.48
N ARG A 57 -14.92 6.06 12.86
CA ARG A 57 -15.31 7.41 13.34
C ARG A 57 -16.62 7.91 12.73
N PHE A 58 -16.97 7.46 11.53
CA PHE A 58 -18.05 8.05 10.74
C PHE A 58 -19.16 7.06 10.37
N ILE A 59 -18.87 5.76 10.28
CA ILE A 59 -19.83 4.75 9.78
C ILE A 59 -20.33 3.80 10.85
N GLN A 60 -19.57 3.54 11.91
CA GLN A 60 -20.09 2.84 13.08
C GLN A 60 -21.03 3.76 13.84
N LYS A 61 -22.33 3.47 13.71
CA LYS A 61 -23.38 4.04 14.54
C LYS A 61 -23.28 3.44 15.94
N ASP A 62 -23.48 4.27 16.97
CA ASP A 62 -23.57 3.80 18.36
C ASP A 62 -24.63 2.69 18.48
N GLU A 63 -24.32 1.67 19.27
CA GLU A 63 -25.17 0.47 19.47
C GLU A 63 -26.55 0.82 20.03
N ASP A 64 -26.69 1.96 20.72
CA ASP A 64 -27.92 2.46 21.31
C ASP A 64 -28.96 3.01 20.31
N TYR A 65 -28.66 3.07 19.00
CA TYR A 65 -29.62 3.60 18.02
C TYR A 65 -30.90 2.76 17.87
N TYR A 66 -30.87 1.48 18.28
CA TYR A 66 -32.05 0.60 18.27
C TYR A 66 -32.63 0.33 19.67
N ASP A 67 -32.05 0.90 20.73
CA ASP A 67 -32.52 0.69 22.11
C ASP A 67 -33.60 1.71 22.54
N VAL A 68 -34.19 2.42 21.57
CA VAL A 68 -35.42 3.17 21.77
C VAL A 68 -36.61 2.22 21.73
N ARG A 69 -36.83 1.55 22.87
CA ARG A 69 -38.10 0.89 23.20
C ARG A 69 -38.79 1.59 24.36
#